data_AF-A0A9W9TST7-F1
#
_entry.id   AF-A0A9W9TST7-F1
#
_cell.length_a   1.000
_cell.length_b   1.000
_cell.length_c   1.000
_cell.angle_alpha   90.00
_cell.angle_beta   90.00
_cell.angle_gamma   90.00
#
_symmetry.space_group_name_H-M   'P 1'
#
loop_
_entity.id
_entity.type
_entity.pdbx_description
1 polymer ?
#
loop_
_entity_poly.entity_id
_entity_poly.type
_entity_poly.pdbx_seq_one_letter_code
_entity_poly.pdbx_strand_id
1 'polypeptide(L)'
;MLPPATTIANLDESHPISLPPRVGAARKEWRRLVMSVDPHMAQLACMDPGSVLGVLNIVARMISGVLQSENTKQIRRISAWTWGLLGKCPELGEMRTEDVGEVRDLGKRAVTISRKMREAAHNLDVEEDAPDSDDEGEIDWDGAPSSVNSESDQEQEPEAGIADGDMKDAQDTPMPDTTGSDVLEAAKAQLQAQYLDTAEEASASDDFESIQKQTFVLLDMIITIVGEFFGQRDLLVEREVWSS
;
A
#
# COMPACT_ATOMS: atom_id res chain seq x y z
N MET A 1 4.56 20.35 25.56
CA MET A 1 3.91 20.18 26.88
C MET A 1 3.97 18.72 27.26
N LEU A 2 4.38 18.39 28.49
CA LEU A 2 4.24 17.01 28.99
C LEU A 2 2.79 16.75 29.43
N PRO A 3 2.24 15.55 29.17
CA PRO A 3 0.92 15.19 29.63
C PRO A 3 0.88 15.08 31.17
N PRO A 4 -0.31 15.15 31.79
CA PRO A 4 -0.47 14.96 33.23
C PRO A 4 0.15 13.64 33.70
N ALA A 5 0.78 13.62 34.87
CA ALA A 5 1.46 12.45 35.41
C ALA A 5 0.54 11.21 35.55
N THR A 6 -0.76 11.43 35.80
CA THR A 6 -1.76 10.37 35.85
C THR A 6 -1.95 9.66 34.51
N THR A 7 -1.85 10.40 33.39
CA THR A 7 -1.94 9.83 32.04
C THR A 7 -0.71 9.00 31.71
N ILE A 8 0.48 9.41 32.18
CA ILE A 8 1.74 8.68 31.98
C ILE A 8 1.73 7.38 32.79
N ALA A 9 1.25 7.42 34.04
CA ALA A 9 1.17 6.24 34.90
C ALA A 9 0.17 5.18 34.39
N ASN A 10 -0.77 5.58 33.53
CA ASN A 10 -1.76 4.69 32.92
C ASN A 10 -1.30 4.09 31.57
N LEU A 11 -0.09 4.41 31.09
CA LEU A 11 0.44 3.77 29.89
C LEU A 11 0.65 2.27 30.16
N ASP A 12 0.09 1.43 29.31
CA ASP A 12 0.24 -0.01 29.41
C ASP A 12 1.60 -0.50 28.86
N GLU A 13 1.88 -1.79 29.03
CA GLU A 13 3.11 -2.43 28.54
C GLU A 13 3.25 -2.44 27.01
N SER A 14 2.15 -2.21 26.28
CA SER A 14 2.11 -2.17 24.81
C SER A 14 2.45 -0.78 24.25
N HIS A 15 2.57 0.24 25.10
CA HIS A 15 2.91 1.62 24.72
C HIS A 15 4.22 2.10 25.36
N PRO A 16 5.37 1.45 25.07
CA PRO A 16 6.67 1.86 25.59
C PRO A 16 7.06 3.27 25.13
N ILE A 17 7.72 4.04 25.97
CA ILE A 17 8.13 5.43 25.65
C ILE A 17 9.59 5.55 25.18
N SER A 18 10.36 4.46 25.26
CA SER A 18 11.78 4.47 24.92
C SER A 18 12.18 3.27 24.06
N LEU A 19 13.03 3.52 23.07
CA LEU A 19 13.67 2.54 22.21
C LEU A 19 15.18 2.60 22.46
N PRO A 20 15.75 1.65 23.22
CA PRO A 20 17.19 1.59 23.44
C PRO A 20 17.95 1.43 22.11
N PRO A 21 18.98 2.25 21.85
CA PRO A 21 19.75 2.14 20.62
C PRO A 21 20.50 0.80 20.59
N ARG A 22 20.67 0.24 19.38
CA ARG A 22 21.47 -0.97 19.10
C ARG A 22 20.97 -2.27 19.74
N VAL A 23 19.85 -2.29 20.46
CA VAL A 23 19.24 -3.52 20.98
C VAL A 23 18.31 -4.14 19.93
N GLY A 24 18.78 -5.20 19.26
CA GLY A 24 18.02 -5.85 18.18
C GLY A 24 16.66 -6.41 18.61
N ALA A 25 16.59 -6.99 19.82
CA ALA A 25 15.34 -7.51 20.39
C ALA A 25 14.29 -6.40 20.59
N ALA A 26 14.69 -5.24 21.10
CA ALA A 26 13.81 -4.09 21.27
C ALA A 26 13.29 -3.58 19.92
N ARG A 27 14.16 -3.50 18.89
CA ARG A 27 13.71 -3.12 17.54
C ARG A 27 12.71 -4.11 16.94
N LYS A 28 12.89 -5.42 17.17
CA LYS A 28 11.94 -6.45 16.72
C LYS A 28 10.60 -6.28 17.43
N GLU A 29 10.63 -5.99 18.73
CA GLU A 29 9.42 -5.75 19.51
C GLU A 29 8.69 -4.48 19.08
N TRP A 30 9.41 -3.37 18.88
CA TRP A 30 8.83 -2.14 18.34
C TRP A 30 8.23 -2.33 16.94
N ARG A 31 8.87 -3.15 16.08
CA ARG A 31 8.29 -3.53 14.78
C ARG A 31 6.94 -4.24 14.96
N ARG A 32 6.86 -5.18 15.91
CA ARG A 32 5.61 -5.86 16.24
C ARG A 32 4.56 -4.86 16.72
N LEU A 33 4.91 -4.01 17.68
CA LEU A 33 4.01 -3.03 18.29
C LEU A 33 3.46 -2.04 17.27
N VAL A 34 4.31 -1.41 16.45
CA VAL A 34 3.89 -0.46 15.42
C VAL A 34 2.90 -1.08 14.42
N MET A 35 3.01 -2.38 14.17
CA MET A 35 2.10 -3.09 13.27
C MET A 35 0.81 -3.54 13.96
N SER A 36 0.81 -3.73 15.28
CA SER A 36 -0.34 -4.27 16.03
C SER A 36 -1.13 -3.25 16.85
N VAL A 37 -0.51 -2.14 17.26
CA VAL A 37 -1.04 -1.18 18.24
C VAL A 37 -1.00 0.23 17.66
N ASP A 38 -2.08 0.99 17.86
CA ASP A 38 -2.16 2.38 17.44
C ASP A 38 -1.35 3.29 18.40
N PRO A 39 -0.74 4.39 17.91
CA PRO A 39 0.07 5.25 18.76
C PRO A 39 -0.80 6.00 19.78
N HIS A 40 -0.35 6.03 21.03
CA HIS A 40 -1.00 6.83 22.06
C HIS A 40 -0.40 8.24 22.14
N MET A 41 -1.22 9.29 22.20
CA MET A 41 -0.73 10.68 22.20
C MET A 41 0.16 10.98 23.41
N ALA A 42 -0.19 10.47 24.59
CA ALA A 42 0.65 10.64 25.78
C ALA A 42 1.98 9.87 25.68
N GLN A 43 2.00 8.73 24.98
CA GLN A 43 3.23 7.98 24.73
C GLN A 43 4.16 8.82 23.85
N LEU A 44 3.68 9.27 22.68
CA LEU A 44 4.44 10.12 21.76
C LEU A 44 4.98 11.38 22.45
N ALA A 45 4.15 12.03 23.26
CA ALA A 45 4.55 13.24 23.99
C ALA A 45 5.70 13.00 24.99
N CYS A 46 5.82 11.77 25.51
CA CYS A 46 6.85 11.39 26.49
C CYS A 46 8.09 10.75 25.86
N MET A 47 8.07 10.44 24.56
CA MET A 47 9.21 9.84 23.88
C MET A 47 10.39 10.83 23.79
N ASP A 48 11.59 10.33 24.06
CA ASP A 48 12.82 11.09 23.83
C ASP A 48 13.12 11.18 22.31
N PRO A 49 13.82 12.24 21.85
CA PRO A 49 14.08 12.45 20.43
C PRO A 49 14.76 11.27 19.73
N GLY A 50 15.69 10.59 20.41
CA GLY A 50 16.39 9.43 19.86
C GLY A 50 15.47 8.24 19.64
N SER A 51 14.55 7.99 20.57
CA SER A 51 13.50 6.97 20.41
C SER A 51 12.52 7.34 19.30
N VAL A 52 12.13 8.60 19.17
CA VAL A 52 11.24 9.08 18.09
C VAL A 52 11.85 8.79 16.72
N LEU A 53 13.10 9.20 16.50
CA LEU A 53 13.81 8.97 15.23
C LEU A 53 14.02 7.47 14.99
N GLY A 54 14.44 6.72 16.01
CA GLY A 54 14.63 5.28 15.89
C GLY A 54 13.35 4.53 15.52
N VAL A 55 12.19 4.94 16.03
CA VAL A 55 10.88 4.37 15.66
C VAL A 55 10.44 4.86 14.28
N LEU A 56 10.67 6.14 13.94
CA LEU A 56 10.41 6.69 12.61
C LEU A 56 11.18 5.90 11.54
N ASN A 57 12.42 5.53 11.83
CA ASN A 57 13.27 4.73 10.96
C ASN A 57 12.80 3.26 10.85
N ILE A 58 12.10 2.73 11.86
CA ILE A 58 11.40 1.44 11.77
C ILE A 58 10.18 1.57 10.85
N VAL A 59 9.36 2.59 11.06
CA VAL A 59 8.18 2.90 10.22
C VAL A 59 8.57 3.09 8.76
N ALA A 60 9.60 3.90 8.49
CA ALA A 60 10.12 4.15 7.16
C ALA A 60 10.50 2.86 6.42
N ARG A 61 11.04 1.85 7.12
CA ARG A 61 11.35 0.56 6.47
C ARG A 61 10.12 -0.30 6.17
N MET A 62 9.03 -0.11 6.91
CA MET A 62 7.80 -0.88 6.73
C MET A 62 6.84 -0.24 5.73
N ILE A 63 6.88 1.09 5.59
CA ILE A 63 5.91 1.85 4.81
C ILE A 63 5.77 1.35 3.37
N SER A 64 6.87 0.95 2.72
CA SER A 64 6.81 0.40 1.35
C SER A 64 6.01 -0.89 1.25
N GLY A 65 6.09 -1.78 2.24
CA GLY A 65 5.34 -3.04 2.22
C GLY A 65 3.91 -2.86 2.69
N VAL A 66 3.67 -1.99 3.67
CA VAL A 66 2.32 -1.77 4.23
C VAL A 66 1.43 -0.99 3.27
N LEU A 67 1.96 0.03 2.60
CA LEU A 67 1.17 0.83 1.67
C LEU A 67 0.86 0.11 0.36
N GLN A 68 1.63 -0.94 0.01
CA GLN A 68 1.31 -1.83 -1.12
C GLN A 68 0.34 -2.96 -0.73
N SER A 69 0.10 -3.16 0.57
CA SER A 69 -0.84 -4.17 1.03
C SER A 69 -2.27 -3.64 1.05
N GLU A 70 -3.26 -4.48 0.77
CA GLU A 70 -4.68 -4.13 0.86
C GLU A 70 -5.19 -4.00 2.32
N ASN A 71 -4.29 -4.08 3.31
CA ASN A 71 -4.66 -4.04 4.72
C ASN A 71 -4.90 -2.60 5.20
N THR A 72 -6.13 -2.13 5.05
CA THR A 72 -6.57 -0.78 5.42
C THR A 72 -6.30 -0.41 6.88
N LYS A 73 -6.38 -1.38 7.80
CA LYS A 73 -6.10 -1.16 9.23
C LYS A 73 -4.61 -0.89 9.45
N GLN A 74 -3.74 -1.63 8.76
CA GLN A 74 -2.30 -1.41 8.85
C GLN A 74 -1.88 -0.10 8.20
N ILE A 75 -2.47 0.27 7.04
CA ILE A 75 -2.23 1.57 6.40
C ILE A 75 -2.58 2.71 7.34
N ARG A 76 -3.79 2.71 7.92
CA ARG A 76 -4.22 3.76 8.87
C ARG A 76 -3.31 3.83 10.09
N ARG A 77 -2.92 2.68 10.64
CA ARG A 77 -2.02 2.60 11.80
C ARG A 77 -0.63 3.16 11.48
N ILE A 78 -0.03 2.75 10.37
CA ILE A 78 1.27 3.27 9.93
C ILE A 78 1.18 4.78 9.66
N SER A 79 0.08 5.24 9.08
CA SER A 79 -0.17 6.67 8.86
C SER A 79 -0.20 7.42 10.20
N ALA A 80 -0.94 6.92 11.19
CA ALA A 80 -1.02 7.53 12.51
C ALA A 80 0.34 7.57 13.21
N TRP A 81 1.12 6.49 13.14
CA TRP A 81 2.49 6.45 13.66
C TRP A 81 3.38 7.46 12.95
N THR A 82 3.33 7.52 11.63
CA THR A 82 4.13 8.46 10.83
C THR A 82 3.83 9.89 11.22
N TRP A 83 2.55 10.29 11.30
CA TRP A 83 2.16 11.64 11.68
C TRP A 83 2.52 11.99 13.12
N GLY A 84 2.27 11.07 14.04
CA GLY A 84 2.58 11.27 15.45
C GLY A 84 4.09 11.46 15.70
N LEU A 85 4.92 10.69 14.99
CA LEU A 85 6.37 10.78 15.10
C LEU A 85 6.92 12.02 14.40
N LEU A 86 6.46 12.35 13.20
CA LEU A 86 6.85 13.57 12.49
C LEU A 86 6.50 14.83 13.30
N GLY A 87 5.31 14.88 13.90
CA GLY A 87 4.90 15.99 14.76
C GLY A 87 5.69 16.10 16.07
N LYS A 88 6.37 15.02 16.49
CA LYS A 88 7.21 14.99 17.70
C LYS A 88 8.70 15.22 17.42
N CYS A 89 9.12 15.13 16.16
CA CYS A 89 10.50 15.38 15.76
C CYS A 89 10.92 16.80 16.18
N PRO A 90 12.18 16.99 16.64
CA PRO A 90 12.71 18.32 16.93
C PRO A 90 12.67 19.24 15.71
N GLU A 91 12.60 20.55 15.93
CA GLU A 91 12.72 21.52 14.84
C GLU A 91 14.11 21.44 14.20
N LEU A 92 14.21 21.85 12.93
CA LEU A 92 15.44 21.80 12.14
C LEU A 92 16.67 22.40 12.82
N GLY A 93 16.50 23.45 13.63
CA GLY A 93 17.61 24.12 14.33
C GLY A 93 18.18 23.33 15.51
N GLU A 94 17.45 22.34 16.01
CA GLU A 94 17.85 21.52 17.17
C GLU A 94 18.33 20.12 16.77
N MET A 95 18.08 19.74 15.51
CA MET A 95 18.35 18.41 14.98
C MET A 95 19.82 18.27 14.54
N ARG A 96 20.45 17.14 14.89
CA ARG A 96 21.82 16.86 14.45
C ARG A 96 21.83 16.47 12.97
N THR A 97 22.98 16.59 12.33
CA THR A 97 23.17 16.17 10.94
C THR A 97 22.79 14.71 10.69
N GLU A 98 23.08 13.83 11.65
CA GLU A 98 22.70 12.40 11.56
C GLU A 98 21.18 12.22 11.61
N ASP A 99 20.52 12.96 12.50
CA ASP A 99 19.08 12.88 12.75
C ASP A 99 18.27 13.36 11.54
N VAL A 100 18.74 14.42 10.86
CA VAL A 100 18.17 14.90 9.59
C VAL A 100 18.25 13.81 8.51
N GLY A 101 19.30 12.99 8.52
CA GLY A 101 19.47 11.86 7.62
C GLY A 101 18.35 10.81 7.77
N GLU A 102 17.91 10.53 9.00
CA GLU A 102 16.83 9.57 9.23
C GLU A 102 15.48 10.06 8.69
N VAL A 103 15.20 11.36 8.83
CA VAL A 103 13.99 11.98 8.27
C VAL A 103 14.06 12.03 6.74
N ARG A 104 15.24 12.30 6.18
CA ARG A 104 15.45 12.26 4.73
C ARG A 104 15.21 10.86 4.15
N ASP A 105 15.64 9.81 4.84
CA ASP A 105 15.42 8.43 4.41
C ASP A 105 13.93 8.08 4.30
N LEU A 106 13.09 8.60 5.20
CA LEU A 106 11.64 8.49 5.08
C LEU A 106 11.14 9.20 3.81
N GLY A 107 11.57 10.44 3.57
CA GLY A 107 11.17 11.20 2.38
C GLY A 107 11.56 10.52 1.06
N LYS A 108 12.80 10.00 0.96
CA LYS A 108 13.25 9.24 -0.21
C LYS A 108 12.38 8.02 -0.48
N ARG A 109 12.00 7.28 0.56
CA ARG A 109 11.11 6.12 0.42
C ARG A 109 9.71 6.54 -0.01
N ALA A 110 9.20 7.65 0.52
CA ALA A 110 7.92 8.18 0.09
C ALA A 110 7.91 8.53 -1.41
N VAL A 111 8.99 9.16 -1.90
CA VAL A 111 9.19 9.40 -3.34
C VAL A 111 9.22 8.09 -4.13
N THR A 112 10.02 7.10 -3.70
CA THR A 112 10.11 5.80 -4.38
C THR A 112 8.76 5.09 -4.47
N ILE A 113 7.96 5.11 -3.40
CA ILE A 113 6.64 4.46 -3.38
C ILE A 113 5.67 5.24 -4.28
N SER A 114 5.67 6.57 -4.22
CA SER A 114 4.81 7.41 -5.06
C SER A 114 5.08 7.18 -6.56
N ARG A 115 6.36 7.08 -6.94
CA ARG A 115 6.75 6.77 -8.33
C ARG A 115 6.25 5.40 -8.77
N LYS A 116 6.45 4.36 -7.95
CA LYS A 116 5.96 3.01 -8.25
C LYS A 116 4.45 2.94 -8.40
N MET A 117 3.70 3.67 -7.56
CA MET A 117 2.25 3.70 -7.69
C MET A 117 1.80 4.43 -8.97
N ARG A 118 2.54 5.46 -9.41
CA ARG A 118 2.28 6.12 -10.70
C ARG A 118 2.59 5.22 -11.89
N GLU A 119 3.75 4.55 -11.88
CA GLU A 119 4.14 3.60 -12.93
C GLU A 119 3.11 2.47 -13.04
N ALA A 120 2.61 1.97 -11.91
CA ALA A 120 1.54 0.97 -11.89
C ALA A 120 0.22 1.50 -12.48
N ALA A 121 -0.16 2.74 -12.18
CA ALA A 121 -1.36 3.36 -12.76
C ALA A 121 -1.21 3.57 -14.28
N HIS A 122 -0.07 4.09 -14.73
CA HIS A 122 0.21 4.32 -16.15
C HIS A 122 0.27 3.00 -16.94
N ASN A 123 0.82 1.93 -16.37
CA ASN A 123 0.85 0.63 -17.05
C ASN A 123 -0.55 0.04 -17.28
N LEU A 124 -1.52 0.33 -16.40
CA LEU A 124 -2.91 -0.08 -16.60
C LEU A 124 -3.57 0.67 -17.77
N ASP A 125 -3.19 1.93 -18.00
CA ASP A 125 -3.72 2.76 -19.10
C ASP A 125 -3.12 2.38 -20.47
N VAL A 126 -1.90 1.81 -20.51
CA VAL A 126 -1.20 1.46 -21.77
C VAL A 126 -1.62 0.10 -22.33
N GLU A 127 -2.17 -0.82 -21.52
CA GLU A 127 -2.66 -2.12 -22.00
C GLU A 127 -3.93 -2.02 -22.89
N GLU A 128 -4.63 -0.88 -22.91
CA GLU A 128 -5.74 -0.63 -23.84
C GLU A 128 -5.31 -0.06 -25.21
N ASP A 129 -4.05 0.37 -25.39
CA ASP A 129 -3.65 1.13 -26.59
C ASP A 129 -2.17 0.93 -26.99
N ALA A 130 -1.71 -0.33 -27.06
CA ALA A 130 -0.34 -0.63 -27.49
C ALA A 130 -0.16 -0.50 -29.02
N PRO A 131 0.71 0.43 -29.47
CA PRO A 131 1.71 0.10 -30.46
C PRO A 131 3.09 0.02 -29.79
N ASP A 132 3.68 -1.14 -29.99
CA ASP A 132 5.05 -1.56 -29.75
C ASP A 132 6.08 -0.41 -29.81
N SER A 133 6.76 -0.15 -28.69
CA SER A 133 8.05 0.56 -28.72
C SER A 133 8.94 0.14 -27.56
N ASP A 134 9.97 -0.61 -27.94
CA ASP A 134 11.14 -0.95 -27.15
C ASP A 134 11.86 0.33 -26.66
N ASP A 135 12.06 0.47 -25.35
CA ASP A 135 13.12 1.32 -24.80
C ASP A 135 13.79 0.62 -23.63
N GLU A 136 15.00 0.14 -23.90
CA GLU A 136 15.85 -0.60 -22.98
C GLU A 136 16.70 0.38 -22.16
N GLY A 137 16.39 0.52 -20.87
CA GLY A 137 17.20 1.26 -19.90
C GLY A 137 17.95 0.33 -18.95
N GLU A 138 19.16 -0.09 -19.32
CA GLU A 138 20.12 -0.79 -18.45
C GLU A 138 20.48 0.04 -17.20
N ILE A 139 20.39 -0.56 -16.00
CA ILE A 139 21.25 -0.19 -14.87
C ILE A 139 21.86 -1.46 -14.26
N ASP A 140 23.15 -1.60 -14.53
CA ASP A 140 24.12 -2.55 -14.01
C ASP A 140 24.28 -2.47 -12.47
N TRP A 141 24.13 -3.60 -11.79
CA TRP A 141 24.76 -3.85 -10.49
C TRP A 141 25.15 -5.32 -10.34
N ASP A 142 26.42 -5.57 -10.63
CA ASP A 142 27.17 -6.82 -10.47
C ASP A 142 26.99 -7.55 -9.13
N GLY A 143 26.76 -8.87 -9.23
CA GLY A 143 26.77 -9.79 -8.09
C GLY A 143 26.45 -11.26 -8.43
N ALA A 144 27.02 -11.81 -9.50
CA ALA A 144 26.99 -13.25 -9.83
C ALA A 144 28.15 -14.03 -9.12
N PRO A 145 28.27 -15.38 -9.15
CA PRO A 145 27.51 -16.31 -10.00
C PRO A 145 27.10 -17.69 -9.43
N SER A 146 26.28 -18.35 -10.26
CA SER A 146 26.22 -19.79 -10.57
C SER A 146 25.54 -20.75 -9.57
N SER A 147 24.72 -21.72 -10.02
CA SER A 147 24.86 -22.50 -11.25
C SER A 147 23.52 -22.83 -11.89
N VAL A 148 23.54 -22.68 -13.21
CA VAL A 148 22.59 -23.12 -14.24
C VAL A 148 22.70 -24.63 -14.48
N ASN A 149 21.59 -25.24 -14.88
CA ASN A 149 21.50 -26.24 -15.96
C ASN A 149 20.02 -26.21 -16.40
N SER A 150 19.61 -25.63 -17.53
CA SER A 150 19.79 -26.09 -18.93
C SER A 150 19.39 -27.55 -19.08
N GLU A 151 18.47 -27.96 -19.95
CA GLU A 151 18.41 -27.77 -21.41
C GLU A 151 16.92 -27.89 -21.88
N SER A 152 16.39 -27.00 -22.74
CA SER A 152 16.28 -27.09 -24.23
C SER A 152 15.42 -28.27 -24.73
N ASP A 153 14.59 -28.22 -25.78
CA ASP A 153 14.48 -27.33 -26.94
C ASP A 153 13.17 -27.66 -27.70
N GLN A 154 12.64 -26.66 -28.44
CA GLN A 154 12.10 -26.69 -29.82
C GLN A 154 10.94 -27.66 -30.16
N GLU A 155 10.00 -27.42 -31.08
CA GLU A 155 9.60 -26.37 -32.02
C GLU A 155 8.30 -26.88 -32.70
N GLN A 156 7.67 -26.02 -33.52
CA GLN A 156 6.73 -26.32 -34.63
C GLN A 156 5.21 -26.32 -34.36
N GLU A 157 4.58 -25.23 -34.81
CA GLU A 157 3.26 -25.18 -35.49
C GLU A 157 3.25 -26.04 -36.78
N PRO A 158 2.13 -26.27 -37.54
CA PRO A 158 0.83 -25.59 -37.54
C PRO A 158 -0.42 -26.50 -37.75
N GLU A 159 -1.58 -25.85 -37.90
CA GLU A 159 -2.59 -26.09 -38.96
C GLU A 159 -4.03 -26.42 -38.53
N ALA A 160 -4.94 -25.78 -39.27
CA ALA A 160 -6.39 -25.71 -39.12
C ALA A 160 -7.14 -27.02 -39.40
N GLY A 161 -8.29 -27.19 -38.76
CA GLY A 161 -9.25 -28.26 -39.05
C GLY A 161 -10.68 -27.87 -38.68
N ILE A 162 -11.53 -27.74 -39.69
CA ILE A 162 -12.97 -27.46 -39.62
C ILE A 162 -13.74 -28.76 -39.28
N ALA A 163 -14.72 -28.70 -38.37
CA ALA A 163 -15.88 -29.61 -38.28
C ALA A 163 -16.93 -28.95 -37.34
N ASP A 164 -17.99 -28.34 -37.86
CA ASP A 164 -19.30 -28.92 -38.22
C ASP A 164 -19.98 -29.67 -37.05
N GLY A 165 -21.00 -29.04 -36.47
CA GLY A 165 -21.76 -29.50 -35.30
C GLY A 165 -23.23 -29.10 -35.41
N ASP A 166 -23.93 -29.88 -36.23
CA ASP A 166 -25.39 -30.05 -36.43
C ASP A 166 -26.36 -29.33 -35.46
N MET A 167 -27.20 -28.47 -36.04
CA MET A 167 -28.46 -27.98 -35.47
C MET A 167 -29.54 -29.07 -35.57
N LYS A 168 -30.19 -29.42 -34.45
CA LYS A 168 -31.51 -30.07 -34.36
C LYS A 168 -32.02 -29.83 -32.93
N ASP A 169 -33.28 -29.57 -32.64
CA ASP A 169 -34.48 -29.32 -33.44
C ASP A 169 -35.46 -28.70 -32.45
N ALA A 170 -36.25 -27.74 -32.92
CA ALA A 170 -37.29 -27.10 -32.12
C ALA A 170 -38.47 -28.06 -32.00
N GLN A 171 -38.71 -28.58 -30.79
CA GLN A 171 -39.98 -29.22 -30.47
C GLN A 171 -40.74 -28.43 -29.40
N ASP A 172 -41.70 -27.68 -29.94
CA ASP A 172 -42.90 -27.17 -29.30
C ASP A 172 -43.54 -28.26 -28.43
N THR A 173 -43.64 -28.01 -27.13
CA THR A 173 -44.45 -28.84 -26.22
C THR A 173 -45.29 -27.96 -25.29
N PRO A 174 -46.55 -28.36 -25.02
CA PRO A 174 -47.62 -27.48 -24.58
C PRO A 174 -47.59 -27.29 -23.06
N MET A 175 -47.98 -26.08 -22.62
CA MET A 175 -48.08 -25.73 -21.19
C MET A 175 -49.03 -26.65 -20.39
N PRO A 176 -48.61 -27.05 -19.18
CA PRO A 176 -49.51 -27.26 -18.05
C PRO A 176 -49.34 -26.17 -16.98
N ASP A 177 -50.47 -25.76 -16.43
CA ASP A 177 -50.68 -24.65 -15.51
C ASP A 177 -50.41 -25.08 -14.05
N THR A 178 -49.17 -24.89 -13.57
CA THR A 178 -48.67 -24.83 -12.16
C THR A 178 -47.13 -24.88 -12.29
N THR A 179 -46.28 -23.92 -11.92
CA THR A 179 -46.32 -22.87 -10.90
C THR A 179 -45.45 -21.71 -11.43
N GLY A 180 -46.03 -20.74 -12.14
CA GLY A 180 -45.27 -19.56 -12.62
C GLY A 180 -44.64 -18.75 -11.48
N SER A 181 -45.19 -18.87 -10.28
CA SER A 181 -44.67 -18.25 -9.05
C SER A 181 -43.31 -18.81 -8.63
N ASP A 182 -43.11 -20.13 -8.71
CA ASP A 182 -41.88 -20.77 -8.21
C ASP A 182 -40.69 -20.51 -9.14
N VAL A 183 -40.92 -20.50 -10.46
CA VAL A 183 -39.91 -20.16 -11.47
C VAL A 183 -39.56 -18.67 -11.39
N LEU A 184 -40.53 -17.81 -11.13
CA LEU A 184 -40.32 -16.37 -10.97
C LEU A 184 -39.58 -16.03 -9.68
N GLU A 185 -39.88 -16.72 -8.58
CA GLU A 185 -39.13 -16.58 -7.33
C GLU A 185 -37.69 -17.07 -7.48
N ALA A 186 -37.45 -18.17 -8.20
CA ALA A 186 -36.11 -18.64 -8.50
C ALA A 186 -35.33 -17.62 -9.37
N ALA A 187 -35.96 -17.05 -10.40
CA ALA A 187 -35.35 -16.01 -11.24
C ALA A 187 -35.06 -14.71 -10.46
N LYS A 188 -35.96 -14.31 -9.55
CA LYS A 188 -35.77 -13.16 -8.66
C LYS A 188 -34.63 -13.40 -7.67
N ALA A 189 -34.55 -14.59 -7.08
CA ALA A 189 -33.48 -14.95 -6.16
C ALA A 189 -32.11 -14.93 -6.86
N GLN A 190 -32.03 -15.40 -8.11
CA GLN A 190 -30.81 -15.32 -8.93
C GLN A 190 -30.43 -13.86 -9.24
N LEU A 191 -31.39 -13.02 -9.65
CA LEU A 191 -31.15 -11.60 -9.90
C LEU A 191 -30.74 -10.84 -8.63
N GLN A 192 -31.33 -11.15 -7.47
CA GLN A 192 -30.96 -10.53 -6.20
C GLN A 192 -29.56 -10.96 -5.73
N ALA A 193 -29.19 -12.23 -5.94
CA ALA A 193 -27.85 -12.70 -5.65
C ALA A 193 -26.81 -11.99 -6.54
N GLN A 194 -27.08 -11.88 -7.84
CA GLN A 194 -26.21 -11.16 -8.77
C GLN A 194 -26.10 -9.66 -8.42
N TYR A 195 -27.20 -9.03 -7.98
CA TYR A 195 -27.18 -7.62 -7.57
C TYR A 195 -26.40 -7.37 -6.28
N LEU A 196 -26.47 -8.28 -5.30
CA LEU A 196 -25.62 -8.19 -4.11
C LEU A 196 -24.15 -8.38 -4.45
N ASP A 197 -23.82 -9.35 -5.29
CA ASP A 197 -22.44 -9.64 -5.72
C ASP A 197 -21.84 -8.44 -6.46
N THR A 198 -22.54 -7.91 -7.46
CA THR A 198 -22.11 -6.70 -8.18
C THR A 198 -22.04 -5.45 -7.29
N ALA A 199 -22.93 -5.32 -6.29
CA ALA A 199 -22.87 -4.21 -5.33
C ALA A 199 -21.69 -4.35 -4.34
N GLU A 200 -21.35 -5.57 -3.92
CA GLU A 200 -20.17 -5.85 -3.10
C GLU A 200 -18.88 -5.61 -3.89
N GLU A 201 -18.82 -6.03 -5.16
CA GLU A 201 -17.69 -5.77 -6.07
C GLU A 201 -17.50 -4.27 -6.31
N ALA A 202 -18.56 -3.53 -6.62
CA ALA A 202 -18.51 -2.08 -6.82
C ALA A 202 -18.14 -1.32 -5.53
N SER A 203 -18.65 -1.76 -4.37
CA SER A 203 -18.28 -1.18 -3.08
C SER A 203 -16.81 -1.45 -2.73
N ALA A 204 -16.30 -2.64 -3.05
CA ALA A 204 -14.91 -3.00 -2.80
C ALA A 204 -13.95 -2.25 -3.74
N SER A 205 -14.33 -2.05 -5.01
CA SER A 205 -13.55 -1.25 -5.96
C SER A 205 -13.48 0.22 -5.54
N ASP A 206 -14.61 0.82 -5.15
CA ASP A 206 -14.68 2.20 -4.68
C ASP A 206 -13.85 2.40 -3.40
N ASP A 207 -13.93 1.46 -2.46
CA ASP A 207 -13.13 1.48 -1.24
C ASP A 207 -11.63 1.40 -1.57
N PHE A 208 -11.23 0.51 -2.47
CA PHE A 208 -9.84 0.34 -2.89
C PHE A 208 -9.25 1.59 -3.55
N GLU A 209 -9.98 2.19 -4.50
CA GLU A 209 -9.57 3.44 -5.13
C GLU A 209 -9.42 4.57 -4.10
N SER A 210 -10.34 4.65 -3.14
CA SER A 210 -10.26 5.63 -2.05
C SER A 210 -9.02 5.45 -1.17
N ILE A 211 -8.59 4.20 -0.94
CA ILE A 211 -7.41 3.87 -0.13
C ILE A 211 -6.13 4.19 -0.89
N GLN A 212 -6.06 3.90 -2.18
CA GLN A 212 -4.94 4.31 -3.00
C GLN A 212 -4.79 5.83 -2.99
N LYS A 213 -5.90 6.56 -3.16
CA LYS A 213 -5.91 8.02 -3.06
C LYS A 213 -5.44 8.51 -1.68
N GLN A 214 -5.92 7.91 -0.59
CA GLN A 214 -5.44 8.21 0.77
C GLN A 214 -3.94 7.95 0.93
N THR A 215 -3.44 6.88 0.32
CA THR A 215 -2.02 6.51 0.33
C THR A 215 -1.18 7.54 -0.43
N PHE A 216 -1.64 7.99 -1.59
CA PHE A 216 -1.00 9.09 -2.32
C PHE A 216 -0.99 10.38 -1.51
N VAL A 217 -2.11 10.76 -0.88
CA VAL A 217 -2.18 11.94 -0.01
C VAL A 217 -1.15 11.83 1.13
N LEU A 218 -1.07 10.67 1.78
CA LEU A 218 -0.10 10.42 2.84
C LEU A 218 1.35 10.63 2.36
N LEU A 219 1.71 10.01 1.23
CA LEU A 219 3.05 10.08 0.67
C LEU A 219 3.42 11.50 0.26
N ASP A 220 2.49 12.19 -0.43
CA ASP A 220 2.65 13.59 -0.84
C ASP A 220 2.87 14.51 0.36
N MET A 221 2.09 14.33 1.42
CA MET A 221 2.23 15.12 2.64
C MET A 221 3.55 14.80 3.38
N ILE A 222 4.01 13.54 3.37
CA ILE A 222 5.34 13.18 3.91
C ILE A 222 6.43 13.91 3.14
N ILE A 223 6.42 13.85 1.80
CA ILE A 223 7.40 14.54 0.94
C ILE A 223 7.37 16.04 1.21
N THR A 224 6.18 16.62 1.33
CA THR A 224 5.98 18.04 1.61
C THR A 224 6.59 18.42 2.96
N ILE A 225 6.27 17.71 4.05
CA ILE A 225 6.79 18.01 5.39
C ILE A 225 8.29 17.80 5.46
N VAL A 226 8.81 16.71 4.90
CA VAL A 226 10.26 16.45 4.87
C VAL A 226 11.00 17.51 4.05
N GLY A 227 10.44 17.96 2.93
CA GLY A 227 11.04 18.96 2.06
C GLY A 227 10.97 20.39 2.59
N GLU A 228 9.80 20.81 3.05
CA GLU A 228 9.53 22.17 3.54
C GLU A 228 10.01 22.36 4.98
N PHE A 229 9.58 21.48 5.88
CA PHE A 229 9.82 21.63 7.31
C PHE A 229 11.17 21.07 7.75
N PHE A 230 11.71 20.06 7.06
CA PHE A 230 13.03 19.48 7.34
C PHE A 230 14.10 19.82 6.29
N GLY A 231 13.83 20.80 5.42
CA GLY A 231 14.81 21.41 4.53
C GLY A 231 15.33 20.52 3.40
N GLN A 232 14.71 19.35 3.16
CA GLN A 232 15.08 18.42 2.08
C GLN A 232 14.44 18.85 0.75
N ARG A 233 14.72 20.08 0.32
CA ARG A 233 14.05 20.74 -0.82
C ARG A 233 14.25 20.00 -2.15
N ASP A 234 15.32 19.22 -2.26
CA ASP A 234 15.59 18.36 -3.41
C ASP A 234 14.47 17.32 -3.64
N LEU A 235 13.82 16.84 -2.58
CA LEU A 235 12.74 15.87 -2.69
C LEU A 235 11.44 16.47 -3.23
N LEU A 236 11.26 17.79 -3.11
CA LEU A 236 10.03 18.47 -3.58
C LEU A 236 9.92 18.49 -5.10
N VAL A 237 11.03 18.33 -5.82
CA VAL A 237 11.05 18.27 -7.29
C VAL A 237 10.31 17.03 -7.81
N GLU A 238 10.29 15.96 -7.01
CA GLU A 238 9.63 14.69 -7.34
C GLU A 238 8.12 14.71 -7.08
N ARG A 239 7.61 15.82 -6.51
CA ARG A 239 6.20 16.01 -6.24
C ARG A 239 5.48 16.40 -7.53
N GLU A 240 4.39 15.70 -7.80
CA GLU A 240 3.55 16.00 -8.97
C GLU A 240 2.48 17.06 -8.62
N VAL A 241 2.16 17.88 -9.61
CA VAL A 241 1.05 18.81 -9.53
C VAL A 241 -0.23 18.00 -9.72
N TRP A 242 -1.07 17.92 -8.69
CA TRP A 242 -2.34 17.22 -8.79
C TRP A 242 -3.17 17.92 -9.88
N SER A 243 -3.41 17.23 -11.00
CA SER A 243 -4.40 17.68 -11.98
C SER A 243 -5.77 17.52 -11.36
N SER A 244 -6.46 18.65 -11.12
CA SER A 244 -7.79 18.70 -10.51
C SER A 244 -8.88 18.16 -11.41
#